data_AF-A0A0S7X6Z4-F1
#
_entry.id   AF-A0A0S7X6Z4-F1
#
_cell.length_a   1.000
_cell.length_b   1.000
_cell.length_c   1.000
_cell.angle_alpha   90.00
_cell.angle_beta   90.00
_cell.angle_gamma   90.00
#
_symmetry.space_group_name_H-M   'P 1'
#
loop_
_entity.id
_entity.type
_entity.pdbx_description
1 polymer ?
#
loop_
_entity_poly.entity_id
_entity_poly.type
_entity_poly.pdbx_seq_one_letter_code
_entity_poly.pdbx_strand_id
1 'polypeptide(L)'
;MSIYINGVKDTAEVDKTNAIESATDRVWIGHGDDELNQWWSYPFTGYIDEVRISAVARSQCWIETAHNNQSSPSTFYAVGVEESHYSYRKQITIDHTKVGASCSSDLTDFPVLVSIQDDADLLTTANGGKVENQNGYDIVFMASDGRVRLSHEVEKYDGNSGTLVAWVKVPTLKANEDTVIYMYYGNSAITSSQENAAGVWDSNYAAVWHLKETTGGSGAIKNSTSYSNDGTNSAGLSLGATGKMNGAIYFDGAGDYVTVPSPTNTDPANLLTVSA
;
A
#
# COMPACT_ATOMS: atom_id res chain seq x y z
N MET A 1 -20.17 -10.12 -9.30
CA MET A 1 -19.17 -9.83 -8.25
C MET A 1 -18.18 -10.97 -8.24
N SER A 2 -16.88 -10.69 -8.10
CA SER A 2 -15.89 -11.73 -7.82
C SER A 2 -15.10 -11.42 -6.56
N ILE A 3 -14.73 -12.47 -5.86
CA ILE A 3 -14.02 -12.52 -4.59
C ILE A 3 -12.72 -13.29 -4.84
N TYR A 4 -11.61 -12.72 -4.41
CA TYR A 4 -10.31 -13.37 -4.53
C TYR A 4 -9.76 -13.53 -3.12
N ILE A 5 -9.27 -14.73 -2.80
CA ILE A 5 -8.66 -15.04 -1.51
C ILE A 5 -7.22 -15.42 -1.80
N ASN A 6 -6.26 -14.69 -1.22
CA ASN A 6 -4.83 -14.88 -1.45
C ASN A 6 -4.46 -14.84 -2.94
N GLY A 7 -4.99 -13.85 -3.67
CA GLY A 7 -4.78 -13.70 -5.12
C GLY A 7 -5.58 -14.66 -5.99
N VAL A 8 -6.17 -15.73 -5.45
CA VAL A 8 -6.87 -16.76 -6.23
C VAL A 8 -8.37 -16.48 -6.25
N LYS A 9 -9.01 -16.56 -7.43
CA LYS A 9 -10.46 -16.40 -7.55
C LYS A 9 -11.20 -17.49 -6.77
N ASP A 10 -12.17 -17.10 -5.96
CA ASP A 10 -13.05 -18.04 -5.29
C ASP A 10 -14.04 -18.64 -6.30
N THR A 11 -14.00 -19.95 -6.46
CA THR A 11 -14.90 -20.66 -7.38
C THR A 11 -16.29 -20.92 -6.79
N ALA A 12 -16.48 -20.68 -5.48
CA ALA A 12 -17.76 -20.85 -4.80
C ALA A 12 -18.66 -19.59 -4.86
N GLU A 13 -18.26 -18.57 -5.63
CA GLU A 13 -19.02 -17.34 -5.81
C GLU A 13 -20.42 -17.59 -6.36
N VAL A 14 -21.40 -16.89 -5.80
CA VAL A 14 -22.74 -16.77 -6.38
C VAL A 14 -22.80 -15.46 -7.17
N ASP A 15 -23.15 -15.54 -8.45
CA ASP A 15 -23.32 -14.36 -9.29
C ASP A 15 -24.34 -13.39 -8.69
N LYS A 16 -23.89 -12.15 -8.45
CA LYS A 16 -24.72 -11.01 -8.08
C LYS A 16 -24.81 -10.07 -9.27
N THR A 17 -26.03 -9.72 -9.69
CA THR A 17 -26.33 -8.99 -10.92
C THR A 17 -26.90 -7.59 -10.71
N ASN A 18 -27.20 -7.20 -9.48
CA ASN A 18 -27.67 -5.86 -9.16
C ASN A 18 -26.50 -4.88 -9.00
N ALA A 19 -26.77 -3.60 -9.23
CA ALA A 19 -25.83 -2.54 -8.90
C ALA A 19 -25.54 -2.55 -7.38
N ILE A 20 -24.32 -2.21 -7.00
CA ILE A 20 -24.02 -1.90 -5.61
C ILE A 20 -24.78 -0.62 -5.27
N GLU A 21 -25.54 -0.63 -4.17
CA GLU A 21 -26.36 0.50 -3.76
C GLU A 21 -25.47 1.73 -3.51
N SER A 22 -25.80 2.85 -4.15
CA SER A 22 -25.02 4.10 -4.11
C SER A 22 -25.55 5.08 -3.06
N ALA A 23 -26.24 4.58 -2.02
CA ALA A 23 -26.76 5.43 -0.96
C ALA A 23 -25.59 6.09 -0.20
N THR A 24 -25.88 7.16 0.54
CA THR A 24 -24.97 8.10 1.23
C THR A 24 -24.11 7.48 2.34
N ASP A 25 -23.81 6.20 2.25
CA ASP A 25 -23.40 5.39 3.37
C ASP A 25 -21.91 5.49 3.64
N ARG A 26 -21.59 5.27 4.90
CA ARG A 26 -20.23 5.30 5.41
C ARG A 26 -19.51 4.04 4.91
N VAL A 27 -18.23 4.17 4.62
CA VAL A 27 -17.37 2.99 4.56
C VAL A 27 -17.02 2.61 5.99
N TRP A 28 -17.21 1.33 6.31
CA TRP A 28 -16.81 0.74 7.58
C TRP A 28 -15.66 -0.24 7.35
N ILE A 29 -14.68 -0.23 8.25
CA ILE A 29 -13.58 -1.20 8.31
C ILE A 29 -13.66 -1.87 9.68
N GLY A 30 -13.63 -3.21 9.69
CA GLY A 30 -13.73 -4.02 10.92
C GLY A 30 -15.17 -4.28 11.41
N HIS A 31 -16.16 -3.59 10.85
CA HIS A 31 -17.58 -3.72 11.18
C HIS A 31 -18.47 -3.32 9.98
N GLY A 32 -19.79 -3.47 10.09
CA GLY A 32 -20.80 -2.87 9.21
C GLY A 32 -21.61 -1.75 9.87
N ASP A 33 -22.74 -1.37 9.29
CA ASP A 33 -23.70 -0.40 9.84
C ASP A 33 -24.67 -1.02 10.88
N ASP A 34 -24.50 -2.31 11.17
CA ASP A 34 -25.24 -3.07 12.17
C ASP A 34 -25.08 -2.54 13.61
N GLU A 35 -26.02 -2.90 14.49
CA GLU A 35 -25.95 -2.56 15.91
C GLU A 35 -24.78 -3.27 16.60
N LEU A 36 -23.94 -2.49 17.29
CA LEU A 36 -22.78 -3.02 18.02
C LEU A 36 -23.19 -4.02 19.10
N ASN A 37 -22.31 -5.00 19.35
CA ASN A 37 -22.44 -6.02 20.41
C ASN A 37 -23.68 -6.92 20.31
N GLN A 38 -24.25 -7.04 19.12
CA GLN A 38 -25.30 -8.00 18.84
C GLN A 38 -24.73 -9.30 18.28
N TRP A 39 -25.35 -10.43 18.63
CA TRP A 39 -24.95 -11.76 18.16
C TRP A 39 -25.08 -11.97 16.64
N TRP A 40 -25.80 -11.06 15.97
CA TRP A 40 -26.00 -11.04 14.52
C TRP A 40 -25.12 -10.01 13.80
N SER A 41 -24.30 -9.23 14.53
CA SER A 41 -23.54 -8.09 13.97
C SER A 41 -22.19 -8.48 13.33
N TYR A 42 -21.87 -9.78 13.27
CA TYR A 42 -20.65 -10.37 12.68
C TYR A 42 -19.41 -9.45 12.55
N PRO A 43 -18.93 -8.85 13.66
CA PRO A 43 -17.77 -7.97 13.62
C PRO A 43 -16.51 -8.74 13.24
N PHE A 44 -15.54 -8.06 12.63
CA PHE A 44 -14.25 -8.67 12.32
C PHE A 44 -13.43 -8.85 13.60
N THR A 45 -12.75 -10.00 13.70
CA THR A 45 -11.76 -10.26 14.75
C THR A 45 -10.43 -10.62 14.10
N GLY A 46 -9.40 -9.84 14.36
CA GLY A 46 -8.07 -10.05 13.80
C GLY A 46 -7.36 -8.74 13.47
N TYR A 47 -6.33 -8.85 12.64
CA TYR A 47 -5.54 -7.71 12.17
C TYR A 47 -5.93 -7.35 10.74
N ILE A 48 -6.05 -6.06 10.47
CA ILE A 48 -6.11 -5.53 9.10
C ILE A 48 -4.92 -4.59 8.93
N ASP A 49 -4.06 -4.93 7.97
CA ASP A 49 -2.86 -4.17 7.67
C ASP A 49 -3.17 -2.99 6.74
N GLU A 50 -4.03 -3.20 5.75
CA GLU A 50 -4.33 -2.18 4.75
C GLU A 50 -5.72 -2.42 4.17
N VAL A 51 -6.39 -1.34 3.75
CA VAL A 51 -7.61 -1.43 2.94
C VAL A 51 -7.47 -0.50 1.74
N ARG A 52 -7.77 -1.01 0.55
CA ARG A 52 -7.82 -0.22 -0.69
C ARG A 52 -9.18 -0.33 -1.36
N ILE A 53 -9.65 0.80 -1.89
CA ILE A 53 -10.83 0.89 -2.73
C ILE A 53 -10.38 1.45 -4.08
N SER A 54 -10.41 0.64 -5.13
CA SER A 54 -10.07 1.04 -6.49
C SER A 54 -11.31 1.28 -7.32
N ALA A 55 -11.44 2.47 -7.91
CA ALA A 55 -12.57 2.91 -8.74
C ALA A 55 -12.66 2.20 -10.12
N VAL A 56 -11.91 1.11 -10.30
CA VAL A 56 -11.93 0.26 -11.49
C VAL A 56 -11.97 -1.23 -11.07
N ALA A 57 -12.53 -2.09 -11.92
CA ALA A 57 -12.34 -3.54 -11.76
C ALA A 57 -10.92 -3.92 -12.17
N ARG A 58 -10.13 -4.36 -11.19
CA ARG A 58 -8.79 -4.91 -11.41
C ARG A 58 -8.93 -6.35 -11.93
N SER A 59 -8.05 -6.69 -12.87
CA SER A 59 -8.02 -8.04 -13.44
C SER A 59 -7.55 -9.06 -12.40
N GLN A 60 -7.84 -10.34 -12.64
CA GLN A 60 -7.28 -11.43 -11.84
C GLN A 60 -5.73 -11.35 -11.78
N CYS A 61 -5.08 -11.10 -12.92
CA CYS A 61 -3.63 -10.88 -13.00
C CYS A 61 -3.15 -9.74 -12.08
N TRP A 62 -3.86 -8.61 -12.05
CA TRP A 62 -3.53 -7.51 -11.14
C TRP A 62 -3.64 -7.93 -9.68
N ILE A 63 -4.72 -8.62 -9.33
CA ILE A 63 -5.02 -9.07 -7.97
C ILE A 63 -4.00 -10.11 -7.50
N GLU A 64 -3.65 -11.08 -8.34
CA GLU A 64 -2.59 -12.07 -8.08
C GLU A 64 -1.23 -11.38 -7.88
N THR A 65 -0.88 -10.42 -8.73
CA THR A 65 0.38 -9.68 -8.63
C THR A 65 0.46 -8.87 -7.34
N ALA A 66 -0.63 -8.19 -6.97
CA ALA A 66 -0.73 -7.45 -5.73
C ALA A 66 -0.55 -8.36 -4.51
N HIS A 67 -1.21 -9.52 -4.51
CA HIS A 67 -1.05 -10.51 -3.44
C HIS A 67 0.41 -10.96 -3.30
N ASN A 68 1.06 -11.38 -4.39
CA ASN A 68 2.45 -11.85 -4.36
C ASN A 68 3.42 -10.76 -3.85
N ASN A 69 3.19 -9.51 -4.25
CA ASN A 69 3.99 -8.38 -3.80
C ASN A 69 3.80 -8.08 -2.31
N GLN A 70 2.58 -8.17 -1.80
CA GLN A 70 2.25 -7.89 -0.40
C GLN A 70 2.58 -9.06 0.55
N SER A 71 2.45 -10.30 0.08
CA SER A 71 2.63 -11.49 0.91
C SER A 71 4.09 -11.82 1.20
N SER A 72 5.01 -11.47 0.28
CA SER A 72 6.45 -11.69 0.45
C SER A 72 7.26 -10.65 -0.31
N PRO A 73 7.20 -9.36 0.10
CA PRO A 73 7.76 -8.25 -0.66
C PRO A 73 9.26 -8.41 -0.93
N SER A 74 10.03 -8.88 0.06
CA SER A 74 11.48 -9.08 -0.06
C SER A 74 11.89 -10.17 -1.05
N THR A 75 10.96 -11.03 -1.45
CA THR A 75 11.17 -12.05 -2.50
C THR A 75 10.60 -11.61 -3.85
N PHE A 76 9.85 -10.51 -3.87
CA PHE A 76 9.26 -9.94 -5.09
C PHE A 76 10.30 -9.17 -5.91
N TYR A 77 11.32 -8.63 -5.25
CA TYR A 77 12.42 -7.94 -5.89
C TYR A 77 13.77 -8.31 -5.26
N ALA A 78 14.86 -8.05 -5.99
CA ALA A 78 16.24 -8.14 -5.50
C ALA A 78 16.90 -6.76 -5.53
N VAL A 79 17.76 -6.49 -4.55
CA VAL A 79 18.50 -5.22 -4.45
C VAL A 79 19.95 -5.43 -4.89
N GLY A 80 20.39 -4.69 -5.91
CA GLY A 80 21.74 -4.76 -6.47
C GLY A 80 22.75 -3.79 -5.82
N VAL A 81 23.99 -3.82 -6.32
CA VAL A 81 25.10 -2.95 -5.87
C VAL A 81 24.98 -1.50 -6.36
N GLU A 82 25.86 -0.62 -5.88
CA GLU A 82 25.74 0.85 -5.92
C GLU A 82 26.36 1.57 -7.14
N GLU A 83 25.71 2.62 -7.70
CA GLU A 83 26.24 3.51 -8.79
C GLU A 83 25.66 4.99 -8.77
N SER A 84 26.18 6.02 -9.49
CA SER A 84 26.06 7.48 -9.08
C SER A 84 25.20 8.50 -9.91
N HIS A 85 24.55 9.46 -9.19
CA HIS A 85 24.14 10.86 -9.52
C HIS A 85 23.53 11.58 -8.28
N TYR A 86 22.83 10.83 -7.42
CA TYR A 86 22.98 10.96 -5.97
C TYR A 86 24.34 10.35 -5.57
N SER A 87 24.81 10.56 -4.34
CA SER A 87 26.05 9.91 -3.89
C SER A 87 25.95 8.39 -3.99
N TYR A 88 24.75 7.84 -3.81
CA TYR A 88 24.49 6.41 -3.79
C TYR A 88 23.19 6.05 -4.55
N ARG A 89 23.15 4.85 -5.13
CA ARG A 89 21.92 4.22 -5.62
C ARG A 89 21.93 2.73 -5.32
N LYS A 90 20.78 2.07 -5.33
CA LYS A 90 20.61 0.62 -5.32
C LYS A 90 19.69 0.24 -6.47
N GLN A 91 20.09 -0.76 -7.27
CA GLN A 91 19.20 -1.33 -8.26
C GLN A 91 18.11 -2.15 -7.56
N ILE A 92 16.87 -2.08 -7.99
CA ILE A 92 15.78 -2.94 -7.55
C ILE A 92 15.29 -3.70 -8.78
N THR A 93 15.53 -5.01 -8.81
CA THR A 93 15.08 -5.91 -9.87
C THR A 93 13.83 -6.63 -9.41
N ILE A 94 12.68 -6.32 -10.00
CA ILE A 94 11.42 -7.00 -9.75
C ILE A 94 11.37 -8.26 -10.62
N ASP A 95 11.29 -9.43 -9.98
CA ASP A 95 11.30 -10.74 -10.63
C ASP A 95 9.96 -10.98 -11.33
N HIS A 96 9.99 -11.13 -12.66
CA HIS A 96 8.77 -11.33 -13.45
C HIS A 96 8.04 -12.63 -13.11
N THR A 97 8.74 -13.62 -12.54
CA THR A 97 8.10 -14.87 -12.09
C THR A 97 7.20 -14.66 -10.88
N LYS A 98 7.27 -13.49 -10.24
CA LYS A 98 6.40 -13.06 -9.13
C LYS A 98 5.21 -12.23 -9.60
N VAL A 99 5.25 -11.72 -10.83
CA VAL A 99 4.06 -11.15 -11.49
C VAL A 99 3.04 -12.27 -11.68
N GLY A 100 1.75 -11.96 -11.48
CA GLY A 100 0.67 -12.95 -11.42
C GLY A 100 0.70 -13.91 -12.60
N ALA A 101 0.59 -15.22 -12.33
CA ALA A 101 0.73 -16.24 -13.38
C ALA A 101 -0.36 -16.14 -14.47
N SER A 102 -1.50 -15.50 -14.15
CA SER A 102 -2.56 -15.21 -15.12
C SER A 102 -2.28 -13.98 -16.01
N CYS A 103 -1.16 -13.27 -15.82
CA CYS A 103 -0.80 -12.11 -16.62
C CYS A 103 -0.35 -12.50 -18.03
N SER A 104 -1.14 -12.12 -19.04
CA SER A 104 -0.81 -12.30 -20.46
C SER A 104 -0.17 -11.07 -21.12
N SER A 105 0.00 -9.99 -20.36
CA SER A 105 0.57 -8.71 -20.80
C SER A 105 1.14 -7.94 -19.62
N ASP A 106 1.99 -6.95 -19.89
CA ASP A 106 2.51 -6.03 -18.88
C ASP A 106 1.38 -5.33 -18.10
N LEU A 107 1.65 -5.04 -16.83
CA LEU A 107 0.80 -4.21 -15.99
C LEU A 107 1.26 -2.75 -16.09
N THR A 108 0.32 -1.82 -16.21
CA THR A 108 0.60 -0.38 -16.26
C THR A 108 0.35 0.25 -14.90
N ASP A 109 1.17 1.24 -14.52
CA ASP A 109 0.91 2.08 -13.35
C ASP A 109 0.72 1.29 -12.05
N PHE A 110 1.52 0.24 -11.86
CA PHE A 110 1.40 -0.69 -10.73
C PHE A 110 2.19 -0.20 -9.51
N PRO A 111 1.55 0.01 -8.34
CA PRO A 111 2.26 0.31 -7.09
C PRO A 111 2.94 -0.94 -6.52
N VAL A 112 4.27 -0.95 -6.53
CA VAL A 112 5.10 -2.01 -5.95
C VAL A 112 5.48 -1.66 -4.52
N LEU A 113 5.24 -2.56 -3.57
CA LEU A 113 5.77 -2.49 -2.21
C LEU A 113 7.26 -2.86 -2.21
N VAL A 114 8.08 -1.94 -1.73
CA VAL A 114 9.49 -2.13 -1.42
C VAL A 114 9.63 -2.12 0.10
N SER A 115 9.95 -3.27 0.70
CA SER A 115 10.18 -3.46 2.14
C SER A 115 11.60 -4.01 2.40
N ILE A 116 12.52 -3.11 2.73
CA ILE A 116 13.92 -3.40 3.05
C ILE A 116 14.08 -3.32 4.57
N GLN A 117 14.77 -4.28 5.15
CA GLN A 117 15.03 -4.36 6.59
C GLN A 117 16.54 -4.52 6.82
N ASP A 118 17.05 -3.94 7.90
CA ASP A 118 18.43 -4.13 8.38
C ASP A 118 19.52 -3.82 7.32
N ASP A 119 19.27 -2.87 6.41
CA ASP A 119 20.24 -2.50 5.37
C ASP A 119 21.19 -1.43 5.91
N ALA A 120 22.46 -1.79 6.09
CA ALA A 120 23.49 -0.91 6.64
C ALA A 120 23.69 0.38 5.82
N ASP A 121 23.44 0.37 4.51
CA ASP A 121 23.53 1.58 3.69
C ASP A 121 22.37 2.53 3.97
N LEU A 122 21.20 2.00 4.34
CA LEU A 122 20.02 2.79 4.66
C LEU A 122 20.02 3.36 6.08
N LEU A 123 21.07 3.13 6.86
CA LEU A 123 21.28 3.90 8.08
C LEU A 123 21.51 5.38 7.74
N THR A 124 21.18 6.27 8.67
CA THR A 124 21.61 7.67 8.53
C THR A 124 23.12 7.78 8.60
N THR A 125 23.70 8.84 8.03
CA THR A 125 25.13 9.15 8.17
C THR A 125 25.56 9.28 9.65
N ALA A 126 24.67 9.76 10.52
CA ALA A 126 24.90 9.81 11.96
C ALA A 126 25.02 8.42 12.62
N ASN A 127 24.43 7.40 12.00
CA ASN A 127 24.47 6.00 12.44
C ASN A 127 25.43 5.15 11.58
N GLY A 128 26.30 5.78 10.78
CA GLY A 128 27.30 5.09 9.96
C GLY A 128 26.82 4.59 8.60
N GLY A 129 25.61 4.96 8.18
CA GLY A 129 25.11 4.69 6.83
C GLY A 129 25.30 5.85 5.87
N LYS A 130 24.42 5.92 4.88
CA LYS A 130 24.57 6.77 3.69
C LYS A 130 23.37 7.69 3.44
N VAL A 131 22.27 7.52 4.16
CA VAL A 131 21.11 8.41 4.07
C VAL A 131 21.42 9.70 4.83
N GLU A 132 21.31 10.83 4.15
CA GLU A 132 21.72 12.13 4.70
C GLU A 132 20.63 12.74 5.58
N ASN A 133 19.36 12.53 5.24
CA ASN A 133 18.25 13.07 5.99
C ASN A 133 17.75 12.09 7.06
N GLN A 134 17.58 12.55 8.31
CA GLN A 134 17.11 11.71 9.41
C GLN A 134 15.71 11.09 9.17
N ASN A 135 14.87 11.75 8.37
CA ASN A 135 13.55 11.26 8.01
C ASN A 135 13.52 10.50 6.65
N GLY A 136 14.68 10.29 6.03
CA GLY A 136 14.78 9.57 4.75
C GLY A 136 14.30 10.38 3.54
N TYR A 137 14.14 11.69 3.66
CA TYR A 137 13.65 12.55 2.57
C TYR A 137 14.52 12.53 1.32
N ASP A 138 15.80 12.20 1.44
CA ASP A 138 16.71 12.06 0.31
C ASP A 138 16.61 10.69 -0.38
N ILE A 139 15.75 9.78 0.06
CA ILE A 139 15.45 8.52 -0.65
C ILE A 139 14.43 8.81 -1.76
N VAL A 140 14.78 8.52 -3.01
CA VAL A 140 13.89 8.63 -4.17
C VAL A 140 14.00 7.42 -5.08
N PHE A 141 13.01 7.22 -5.94
CA PHE A 141 12.99 6.12 -6.90
C PHE A 141 12.99 6.65 -8.34
N MET A 142 13.72 5.96 -9.21
CA MET A 142 13.90 6.28 -10.63
C MET A 142 13.60 5.05 -11.48
N ALA A 143 13.09 5.24 -12.69
CA ALA A 143 12.95 4.18 -13.69
C ALA A 143 14.32 3.61 -14.10
N SER A 144 14.31 2.52 -14.87
CA SER A 144 15.54 1.86 -15.37
C SER A 144 16.47 2.77 -16.18
N ASP A 145 15.96 3.86 -16.74
CA ASP A 145 16.80 4.84 -17.46
C ASP A 145 17.57 5.79 -16.54
N GLY A 146 17.30 5.75 -15.22
CA GLY A 146 17.90 6.62 -14.21
C GLY A 146 17.53 8.10 -14.35
N ARG A 147 16.54 8.44 -15.18
CA ARG A 147 16.14 9.82 -15.51
C ARG A 147 14.72 10.14 -15.12
N VAL A 148 13.80 9.18 -15.28
CA VAL A 148 12.40 9.37 -14.91
C VAL A 148 12.23 9.08 -13.43
N ARG A 149 11.84 10.10 -12.67
CA ARG A 149 11.49 9.94 -11.25
C ARG A 149 10.14 9.27 -11.11
N LEU A 150 10.08 8.28 -10.23
CA LEU A 150 8.87 7.53 -9.92
C LEU A 150 8.19 8.15 -8.69
N SER A 151 6.86 8.24 -8.74
CA SER A 151 6.07 8.57 -7.56
C SER A 151 6.25 7.49 -6.52
N HIS A 152 6.42 7.91 -5.27
CA HIS A 152 6.55 7.00 -4.15
C HIS A 152 5.87 7.58 -2.90
N GLU A 153 5.56 6.70 -1.96
CA GLU A 153 5.12 7.00 -0.61
C GLU A 153 5.97 6.16 0.34
N VAL A 154 6.55 6.80 1.35
CA VAL A 154 7.31 6.14 2.40
C VAL A 154 6.35 5.86 3.54
N GLU A 155 6.09 4.59 3.74
CA GLU A 155 5.27 4.13 4.84
C GLU A 155 6.00 4.17 6.18
N LYS A 156 7.28 3.77 6.14
CA LYS A 156 8.18 3.75 7.30
C LYS A 156 9.62 3.90 6.82
N TYR A 157 10.37 4.73 7.51
CA TYR A 157 11.82 4.75 7.45
C TYR A 157 12.38 4.81 8.87
N ASP A 158 13.32 3.93 9.19
CA ASP A 158 14.08 3.97 10.44
C ASP A 158 15.56 3.89 10.13
N GLY A 159 16.21 5.05 10.09
CA GLY A 159 17.64 5.16 9.81
C GLY A 159 18.56 4.75 10.97
N ASN A 160 18.03 4.20 12.08
CA ASN A 160 18.85 3.51 13.10
C ASN A 160 19.00 2.02 12.81
N SER A 161 18.00 1.41 12.18
CA SER A 161 18.00 0.00 11.80
C SER A 161 18.28 -0.19 10.31
N GLY A 162 18.06 0.83 9.47
CA GLY A 162 18.18 0.70 8.02
C GLY A 162 16.93 0.07 7.40
N THR A 163 15.77 0.28 8.05
CA THR A 163 14.47 -0.18 7.57
C THR A 163 13.81 0.86 6.66
N LEU A 164 13.27 0.41 5.53
CA LEU A 164 12.45 1.19 4.61
C LEU A 164 11.24 0.37 4.17
N VAL A 165 10.04 0.92 4.31
CA VAL A 165 8.82 0.42 3.68
C VAL A 165 8.27 1.54 2.81
N ALA A 166 8.16 1.32 1.50
CA ALA A 166 7.69 2.32 0.56
C ALA A 166 6.87 1.70 -0.58
N TRP A 167 5.84 2.42 -1.03
CA TRP A 167 5.13 2.12 -2.27
C TRP A 167 5.74 2.92 -3.41
N VAL A 168 6.04 2.28 -4.53
CA VAL A 168 6.63 2.90 -5.71
C VAL A 168 5.78 2.61 -6.93
N LYS A 169 5.30 3.64 -7.62
CA LYS A 169 4.53 3.46 -8.85
C LYS A 169 5.44 3.13 -10.02
N VAL A 170 5.33 1.90 -10.52
CA VAL A 170 6.08 1.40 -11.68
C VAL A 170 5.21 1.56 -12.93
N PRO A 171 5.60 2.41 -13.91
CA PRO A 171 4.76 2.72 -15.07
C PRO A 171 4.46 1.48 -15.94
N THR A 172 5.40 0.56 -16.02
CA THR A 172 5.23 -0.71 -16.75
C THR A 172 5.96 -1.81 -15.98
N LEU A 173 5.17 -2.67 -15.34
CA LEU A 173 5.64 -3.89 -14.69
C LEU A 173 5.52 -5.04 -15.70
N LYS A 174 6.68 -5.55 -16.10
CA LYS A 174 6.82 -6.54 -17.17
C LYS A 174 6.35 -7.92 -16.73
N ALA A 175 5.56 -8.58 -17.57
CA ALA A 175 5.01 -9.91 -17.26
C ALA A 175 5.96 -11.06 -17.67
N ASN A 176 6.88 -10.83 -18.60
CA ASN A 176 7.71 -11.87 -19.22
C ASN A 176 9.22 -11.62 -19.14
N GLU A 177 9.65 -10.55 -18.48
CA GLU A 177 11.06 -10.21 -18.24
C GLU A 177 11.15 -9.37 -16.97
N ASP A 178 12.29 -9.39 -16.28
CA ASP A 178 12.45 -8.65 -15.03
C ASP A 178 12.32 -7.14 -15.24
N THR A 179 11.67 -6.46 -14.30
CA THR A 179 11.55 -5.00 -14.33
C THR A 179 12.59 -4.37 -13.41
N VAL A 180 13.38 -3.44 -13.92
CA VAL A 180 14.38 -2.73 -13.12
C VAL A 180 13.92 -1.31 -12.79
N ILE A 181 14.05 -0.94 -11.53
CA ILE A 181 14.01 0.46 -11.06
C ILE A 181 15.25 0.72 -10.21
N TYR A 182 15.49 1.96 -9.83
CA TYR A 182 16.61 2.33 -8.97
C TYR A 182 16.12 3.15 -7.79
N MET A 183 16.66 2.88 -6.61
CA MET A 183 16.53 3.73 -5.42
C MET A 183 17.78 4.59 -5.29
N TYR A 184 17.65 5.89 -5.18
CA TYR A 184 18.74 6.87 -5.05
C TYR A 184 18.67 7.54 -3.67
N TYR A 185 19.83 7.79 -3.04
CA TYR A 185 19.91 8.39 -1.70
C TYR A 185 21.32 8.95 -1.42
N GLY A 186 21.48 9.69 -0.31
CA GLY A 186 22.73 10.35 0.07
C GLY A 186 22.90 11.73 -0.57
N ASN A 187 21.82 12.52 -0.55
CA ASN A 187 21.85 13.90 -1.02
C ASN A 187 21.51 14.87 0.12
N SER A 188 22.56 15.43 0.74
CA SER A 188 22.44 16.36 1.86
C SER A 188 21.77 17.69 1.54
N ALA A 189 21.57 18.02 0.26
CA ALA A 189 20.81 19.21 -0.13
C ALA A 189 19.30 19.03 0.07
N ILE A 190 18.81 17.80 0.27
CA ILE A 190 17.39 17.50 0.43
C ILE A 190 16.99 17.58 1.91
N THR A 191 16.18 18.58 2.22
CA THR A 191 15.72 18.86 3.59
C THR A 191 14.21 18.70 3.77
N SER A 192 13.46 18.47 2.69
CA SER A 192 12.01 18.28 2.69
C SER A 192 11.62 17.00 1.94
N SER A 193 10.48 16.41 2.34
CA SER A 193 9.96 15.18 1.72
C SER A 193 9.87 15.31 0.21
N GLN A 194 10.22 14.21 -0.44
CA GLN A 194 10.29 14.03 -1.89
C GLN A 194 9.17 13.09 -2.39
N GLU A 195 8.28 12.68 -1.50
CA GLU A 195 7.18 11.78 -1.80
C GLU A 195 6.13 12.42 -2.69
N ASN A 196 5.38 11.56 -3.38
CA ASN A 196 4.19 11.92 -4.12
C ASN A 196 3.16 10.80 -3.98
N ALA A 197 2.61 10.64 -2.77
CA ALA A 197 1.63 9.60 -2.44
C ALA A 197 0.39 9.65 -3.35
N ALA A 198 -0.15 10.83 -3.62
CA ALA A 198 -1.26 11.01 -4.57
C ALA A 198 -0.90 10.60 -6.01
N GLY A 199 0.39 10.64 -6.37
CA GLY A 199 0.87 10.12 -7.65
C GLY A 199 1.04 8.60 -7.67
N VAL A 200 1.24 7.96 -6.51
CA VAL A 200 1.21 6.49 -6.36
C VAL A 200 -0.21 6.00 -6.45
N TRP A 201 -1.10 6.62 -5.67
CA TRP A 201 -2.53 6.32 -5.62
C TRP A 201 -3.30 7.32 -6.48
N ASP A 202 -3.20 7.11 -7.79
CA ASP A 202 -3.87 7.95 -8.79
C ASP A 202 -5.41 7.87 -8.73
N SER A 203 -6.07 8.50 -9.69
CA SER A 203 -7.54 8.57 -9.74
C SER A 203 -8.25 7.21 -9.81
N ASN A 204 -7.54 6.11 -10.09
CA ASN A 204 -8.09 4.76 -10.03
C ASN A 204 -8.21 4.24 -8.59
N TYR A 205 -7.71 4.97 -7.59
CA TYR A 205 -7.85 4.68 -6.16
C TYR A 205 -8.76 5.72 -5.51
N ALA A 206 -9.89 5.27 -4.98
CA ALA A 206 -10.81 6.10 -4.24
C ALA A 206 -10.35 6.29 -2.78
N ALA A 207 -9.73 5.26 -2.21
CA ALA A 207 -9.12 5.32 -0.89
C ALA A 207 -8.06 4.23 -0.70
N VAL A 208 -7.06 4.54 0.11
CA VAL A 208 -5.98 3.66 0.56
C VAL A 208 -5.67 4.03 2.01
N TRP A 209 -5.95 3.12 2.94
CA TRP A 209 -5.61 3.26 4.34
C TRP A 209 -4.58 2.19 4.72
N HIS A 210 -3.38 2.62 5.12
CA HIS A 210 -2.29 1.73 5.55
C HIS A 210 -2.40 1.28 7.01
N LEU A 211 -3.44 1.73 7.73
CA LEU A 211 -3.82 1.31 9.09
C LEU A 211 -2.63 1.20 10.08
N LYS A 212 -1.64 2.08 9.93
CA LYS A 212 -0.37 2.05 10.66
C LYS A 212 -0.32 3.02 11.83
N GLU A 213 -1.42 3.76 12.05
CA GLU A 213 -1.52 4.78 13.07
C GLU A 213 -1.33 4.18 14.46
N THR A 214 -0.62 4.90 15.33
CA THR A 214 -0.45 4.57 16.76
C THR A 214 -1.33 5.44 17.66
N THR A 215 -1.98 6.45 17.09
CA THR A 215 -2.89 7.37 17.78
C THR A 215 -4.20 7.49 17.01
N GLY A 216 -5.32 7.50 17.74
CA GLY A 216 -6.66 7.47 17.16
C GLY A 216 -7.42 8.79 17.36
N GLY A 217 -8.64 8.84 16.83
CA GLY A 217 -9.57 9.96 16.93
C GLY A 217 -10.25 10.26 15.60
N SER A 218 -10.96 11.40 15.58
CA SER A 218 -11.65 11.88 14.38
C SER A 218 -10.65 12.18 13.27
N GLY A 219 -10.79 11.51 12.12
CA GLY A 219 -9.92 11.67 10.96
C GLY A 219 -8.47 11.25 11.20
N ALA A 220 -8.21 10.42 12.22
CA ALA A 220 -6.87 9.99 12.57
C ALA A 220 -6.31 8.98 11.56
N ILE A 221 -7.18 8.10 11.01
CA ILE A 221 -6.77 7.04 10.09
C ILE A 221 -6.61 7.65 8.70
N LYS A 222 -5.37 7.79 8.22
CA LYS A 222 -5.08 8.62 7.05
C LYS A 222 -5.31 7.89 5.75
N ASN A 223 -5.92 8.61 4.81
CA ASN A 223 -6.05 8.19 3.44
C ASN A 223 -4.86 8.70 2.62
N SER A 224 -4.19 7.80 1.89
CA SER A 224 -2.99 8.14 1.11
C SER A 224 -3.28 8.71 -0.28
N THR A 225 -4.53 8.65 -0.73
CA THR A 225 -4.95 9.27 -2.02
C THR A 225 -5.12 10.78 -1.90
N SER A 226 -5.31 11.48 -3.03
CA SER A 226 -5.69 12.90 -3.01
C SER A 226 -7.10 13.19 -2.48
N TYR A 227 -7.94 12.16 -2.33
CA TYR A 227 -9.28 12.30 -1.78
C TYR A 227 -9.19 12.39 -0.26
N SER A 228 -9.85 13.35 0.40
CA SER A 228 -9.75 13.52 1.87
C SER A 228 -10.62 12.53 2.65
N ASN A 229 -10.61 11.26 2.25
CA ASN A 229 -11.41 10.17 2.83
C ASN A 229 -10.77 9.61 4.11
N ASP A 230 -10.28 10.47 5.00
CA ASP A 230 -9.68 10.06 6.27
C ASP A 230 -10.73 9.37 7.17
N GLY A 231 -10.32 8.27 7.81
CA GLY A 231 -11.15 7.47 8.69
C GLY A 231 -11.11 7.94 10.15
N THR A 232 -12.20 7.64 10.87
CA THR A 232 -12.36 7.86 12.30
C THR A 232 -12.56 6.52 12.99
N ASN A 233 -11.69 6.16 13.93
CA ASN A 233 -11.83 4.94 14.70
C ASN A 233 -12.79 5.07 15.89
N SER A 234 -13.38 3.94 16.29
CA SER A 234 -14.10 3.80 17.54
C SER A 234 -13.20 4.03 18.75
N ALA A 235 -13.81 4.42 19.87
CA ALA A 235 -13.08 4.60 21.13
C ALA A 235 -12.59 3.23 21.64
N GLY A 236 -11.33 3.16 22.05
CA GLY A 236 -10.73 1.92 22.59
C GLY A 236 -10.12 0.99 21.55
N LEU A 237 -10.25 1.29 20.25
CA LEU A 237 -9.64 0.50 19.18
C LEU A 237 -8.12 0.35 19.38
N SER A 238 -7.62 -0.87 19.20
CA SER A 238 -6.22 -1.21 19.39
C SER A 238 -5.36 -0.84 18.17
N LEU A 239 -4.64 0.27 18.31
CA LEU A 239 -3.77 0.85 17.27
C LEU A 239 -2.30 0.47 17.45
N GLY A 240 -1.49 0.66 16.41
CA GLY A 240 -0.04 0.42 16.44
C GLY A 240 0.35 -1.06 16.51
N ALA A 241 -0.50 -1.97 16.05
CA ALA A 241 -0.13 -3.36 15.91
C ALA A 241 0.89 -3.55 14.78
N THR A 242 1.64 -4.64 14.83
CA THR A 242 2.55 -5.02 13.74
C THR A 242 1.78 -5.75 12.66
N GLY A 243 1.83 -5.24 11.44
CA GLY A 243 1.31 -5.90 10.24
C GLY A 243 2.40 -6.69 9.51
N LYS A 244 1.99 -7.41 8.47
CA LYS A 244 2.90 -8.09 7.53
C LYS A 244 3.65 -7.11 6.62
N MET A 245 3.01 -6.00 6.25
CA MET A 245 3.62 -4.95 5.42
C MET A 245 4.38 -3.93 6.27
N ASN A 246 3.70 -3.37 7.29
CA ASN A 246 4.27 -2.42 8.24
C ASN A 246 3.46 -2.41 9.55
N GLY A 247 2.52 -1.47 9.69
CA GLY A 247 1.59 -1.39 10.80
C GLY A 247 0.28 -2.09 10.48
N ALA A 248 -0.55 -2.27 11.51
CA ALA A 248 -1.90 -2.79 11.40
C ALA A 248 -2.77 -2.24 12.54
N ILE A 249 -4.08 -2.41 12.37
CA ILE A 249 -5.05 -2.26 13.46
C ILE A 249 -5.54 -3.65 13.87
N TYR A 250 -5.62 -3.88 15.17
CA TYR A 250 -6.26 -5.06 15.74
C TYR A 250 -7.72 -4.76 16.09
N PHE A 251 -8.62 -5.59 15.61
CA PHE A 251 -10.04 -5.58 15.94
C PHE A 251 -10.33 -6.79 16.83
N ASP A 252 -10.92 -6.55 18.01
CA ASP A 252 -11.18 -7.61 18.99
C ASP A 252 -12.52 -8.33 18.79
N GLY A 253 -13.33 -7.89 17.82
CA GLY A 253 -14.68 -8.41 17.57
C GLY A 253 -15.77 -7.80 18.47
N ALA A 254 -15.51 -6.69 19.17
CA ALA A 254 -16.45 -6.08 20.11
C ALA A 254 -16.51 -4.55 19.97
N GLY A 255 -17.32 -4.05 19.01
CA GLY A 255 -17.56 -2.62 18.86
C GLY A 255 -16.39 -1.83 18.23
N ASP A 256 -15.40 -2.54 17.73
CA ASP A 256 -14.23 -2.01 17.03
C ASP A 256 -14.52 -1.72 15.56
N TYR A 257 -14.29 -0.48 15.13
CA TYR A 257 -14.43 -0.10 13.72
C TYR A 257 -13.64 1.16 13.37
N VAL A 258 -13.39 1.33 12.08
CA VAL A 258 -13.08 2.63 11.47
C VAL A 258 -14.21 3.01 10.53
N THR A 259 -14.64 4.27 10.59
CA THR A 259 -15.68 4.81 9.69
C THR A 259 -15.13 5.95 8.87
N VAL A 260 -15.56 6.01 7.62
CA VAL A 260 -15.26 7.12 6.70
C VAL A 260 -16.60 7.70 6.25
N PRO A 261 -16.90 8.97 6.57
CA PRO A 261 -18.16 9.59 6.19
C PRO A 261 -18.20 9.80 4.68
N SER A 262 -19.17 9.16 4.02
CA SER A 262 -19.53 9.34 2.60
C SER A 262 -18.32 9.65 1.70
N PRO A 263 -17.39 8.68 1.54
CA PRO A 263 -16.15 8.94 0.84
C PRO A 263 -16.40 9.42 -0.59
N THR A 264 -15.61 10.40 -1.00
CA THR A 264 -15.65 10.91 -2.37
C THR A 264 -15.01 9.90 -3.32
N ASN A 265 -15.47 9.85 -4.57
CA ASN A 265 -14.95 8.96 -5.61
C ASN A 265 -15.11 7.45 -5.32
N THR A 266 -15.96 7.06 -4.37
CA THR A 266 -16.31 5.65 -4.12
C THR A 266 -17.62 5.23 -4.78
N ASP A 267 -18.08 5.93 -5.85
CA ASP A 267 -19.37 5.66 -6.47
C ASP A 267 -19.43 4.22 -7.03
N PRO A 268 -20.23 3.32 -6.40
CA PRO A 268 -20.33 1.93 -6.80
C PRO A 268 -21.13 1.70 -8.08
N ALA A 269 -21.68 2.76 -8.71
CA ALA A 269 -22.34 2.67 -10.00
C ALA A 269 -21.40 2.18 -11.12
N ASN A 270 -20.09 2.15 -10.86
CA ASN A 270 -19.05 1.60 -11.73
C ASN A 270 -18.36 0.37 -11.12
N LEU A 271 -17.62 -0.34 -11.98
CA LEU A 271 -16.77 -1.47 -11.59
C LEU A 271 -15.75 -1.05 -10.51
N LEU A 272 -15.78 -1.70 -9.34
CA LEU A 272 -14.93 -1.41 -8.18
C LEU A 272 -14.12 -2.66 -7.78
N THR A 273 -12.93 -2.46 -7.21
CA THR A 273 -12.18 -3.49 -6.48
C THR A 273 -11.94 -3.05 -5.04
N VAL A 274 -12.23 -3.91 -4.08
CA VAL A 274 -11.85 -3.72 -2.67
C VAL A 274 -10.84 -4.81 -2.31
N SER A 275 -9.74 -4.44 -1.65
CA SER A 275 -8.72 -5.37 -1.17
C SER A 275 -8.32 -5.04 0.26
N ALA A 276 -8.02 -6.08 1.04
CA ALA A 276 -7.52 -5.99 2.40
C ALA A 276 -6.57 -7.17 2.68
#